data_AF-A0A940HYA8-F1
#
_entry.id   AF-A0A940HYA8-F1
#
_cell.length_a   1.000
_cell.length_b   1.000
_cell.length_c   1.000
_cell.angle_alpha   90.00
_cell.angle_beta   90.00
_cell.angle_gamma   90.00
#
_symmetry.space_group_name_H-M   'P 1'
#
loop_
_entity.id
_entity.type
_entity.pdbx_description
1 polymer ?
#
loop_
_entity_poly.entity_id
_entity_poly.type
_entity_poly.pdbx_seq_one_letter_code
_entity_poly.pdbx_strand_id
1 'polypeptide(L)'
;MLYFSKLKVIFIYVLIIFLSYFSISNFLSQNYKLFDKKINLGLDLQGGSYLLLEVDSSPIVLQKLQKKFSDLKKFFREQNIKFKNIKIENNKIYFEIDENSKDKFVSAFTNKNDNSINNYFNKYKAFEF
;
A
#
# COMPACT_ATOMS: atom_id res chain seq x y z
N MET A 1 -52.23 -11.67 30.09
CA MET A 1 -52.98 -10.88 29.09
C MET A 1 -52.32 -9.51 29.02
N LEU A 2 -51.73 -9.11 27.90
CA LEU A 2 -51.07 -7.80 27.81
C LEU A 2 -52.14 -6.69 27.87
N TYR A 3 -52.25 -6.03 29.02
CA TYR A 3 -53.13 -4.88 29.20
C TYR A 3 -52.43 -3.62 28.68
N PHE A 4 -52.82 -3.18 27.49
CA PHE A 4 -52.37 -1.91 26.93
C PHE A 4 -53.41 -0.82 27.18
N SER A 5 -52.97 0.34 27.67
CA SER A 5 -53.82 1.53 27.72
C SER A 5 -54.28 1.91 26.32
N LYS A 6 -55.53 2.38 26.19
CA LYS A 6 -56.13 2.78 24.90
C LYS A 6 -55.24 3.76 24.12
N LEU A 7 -54.55 4.67 24.82
CA LEU A 7 -53.60 5.60 24.22
C LEU A 7 -52.38 4.90 23.59
N LYS A 8 -51.85 3.86 24.24
CA LYS A 8 -50.72 3.08 23.70
C LYS A 8 -51.13 2.35 22.43
N VAL A 9 -52.35 1.80 22.39
CA VAL A 9 -52.90 1.12 21.20
C VAL A 9 -53.03 2.09 20.03
N ILE A 10 -53.58 3.28 20.27
CA ILE A 10 -53.70 4.33 19.24
C ILE A 10 -52.32 4.73 18.71
N PHE A 11 -51.34 4.93 19.60
CA PHE A 11 -49.97 5.29 19.21
C PHE A 11 -49.33 4.23 18.32
N ILE A 12 -49.51 2.94 18.64
CA ILE A 12 -48.98 1.84 17.83
C ILE A 12 -49.58 1.87 16.41
N TYR A 13 -50.90 2.06 16.28
CA TYR A 13 -51.53 2.14 14.96
C TYR A 13 -51.05 3.34 14.14
N VAL A 14 -50.91 4.52 14.77
CA VAL A 14 -50.38 5.70 14.11
C VAL A 14 -48.95 5.46 13.61
N LEU A 15 -48.11 4.83 14.42
CA LEU A 15 -46.74 4.49 14.06
C LEU A 15 -46.70 3.52 12.86
N ILE A 16 -47.54 2.49 12.87
CA ILE A 16 -47.62 1.51 11.77
C ILE A 16 -48.05 2.19 10.46
N ILE A 17 -49.08 3.04 10.52
CA ILE A 17 -49.56 3.79 9.34
C ILE A 17 -48.45 4.70 8.80
N PHE A 18 -47.74 5.39 9.70
CA PHE A 18 -46.63 6.27 9.34
C PHE A 18 -45.48 5.52 8.65
N LEU A 19 -45.03 4.38 9.20
CA LEU A 19 -43.98 3.56 8.59
C LEU A 19 -44.42 2.96 7.25
N SER A 20 -45.68 2.53 7.15
CA SER A 20 -46.25 1.99 5.91
C SER A 20 -46.28 3.05 4.80
N TYR A 21 -46.66 4.28 5.13
CA TYR A 21 -46.63 5.43 4.22
C TYR A 21 -45.21 5.74 3.71
N PHE A 22 -44.19 5.68 4.57
CA PHE A 22 -42.81 5.84 4.11
C PHE A 22 -42.33 4.68 3.23
N SER A 23 -42.79 3.46 3.54
CA SER A 23 -42.40 2.26 2.80
C SER A 23 -42.99 2.23 1.39
N ILE A 24 -44.22 2.71 1.19
CA ILE A 24 -44.86 2.68 -0.15
C ILE A 24 -44.08 3.52 -1.17
N SER A 25 -43.45 4.61 -0.73
CA SER A 25 -42.59 5.47 -1.56
C SER A 25 -41.44 4.71 -2.26
N ASN A 26 -40.97 3.59 -1.69
CA ASN A 26 -39.93 2.77 -2.31
C ASN A 26 -40.41 1.99 -3.56
N PHE A 27 -41.72 1.71 -3.66
CA PHE A 27 -42.31 0.99 -4.80
C PHE A 27 -42.75 1.92 -5.93
N LEU A 28 -42.81 3.23 -5.69
CA LEU A 28 -43.13 4.22 -6.73
C LEU A 28 -41.93 4.45 -7.65
N SER A 29 -42.20 4.59 -8.95
CA SER A 29 -41.15 4.88 -9.94
C SER A 29 -40.56 6.28 -9.73
N GLN A 30 -39.36 6.50 -10.28
CA GLN A 30 -38.59 7.73 -10.05
C GLN A 30 -39.37 9.02 -10.39
N ASN A 31 -40.31 8.96 -11.34
CA ASN A 31 -41.14 10.09 -11.77
C ASN A 31 -42.23 10.48 -10.76
N TYR A 32 -42.58 9.59 -9.83
CA TYR A 32 -43.62 9.82 -8.83
C TYR A 32 -43.07 9.87 -7.40
N LYS A 33 -41.75 9.97 -7.24
CA LYS A 33 -41.13 10.12 -5.92
C LYS A 33 -41.34 11.54 -5.41
N LEU A 34 -41.95 11.65 -4.23
CA LEU A 34 -42.16 12.92 -3.53
C LEU A 34 -40.85 13.52 -2.98
N PHE A 35 -39.78 12.72 -2.88
CA PHE A 35 -38.47 13.12 -2.38
C PHE A 35 -37.36 12.56 -3.24
N ASP A 36 -36.40 13.41 -3.63
CA ASP A 36 -35.18 12.97 -4.30
C ASP A 36 -34.34 12.11 -3.35
N LYS A 37 -33.81 10.99 -3.86
CA LYS A 37 -32.90 10.10 -3.12
C LYS A 37 -31.63 10.88 -2.75
N LYS A 38 -31.53 11.37 -1.51
CA LYS A 38 -30.32 12.02 -0.94
C LYS A 38 -29.29 11.05 -0.37
N ILE A 39 -29.53 9.74 -0.45
CA ILE A 39 -28.61 8.74 0.08
C ILE A 39 -27.53 8.49 -0.97
N ASN A 40 -26.29 8.82 -0.63
CA ASN A 40 -25.13 8.46 -1.43
C ASN A 40 -24.93 6.96 -1.35
N LEU A 41 -25.20 6.28 -2.46
CA LEU A 41 -24.99 4.84 -2.60
C LEU A 41 -23.53 4.60 -2.99
N GLY A 42 -22.92 3.53 -2.48
CA GLY A 42 -21.59 3.11 -2.93
C GLY A 42 -21.63 2.59 -4.36
N LEU A 43 -20.46 2.47 -5.02
CA LEU A 43 -20.33 1.99 -6.40
C LEU A 43 -20.99 0.61 -6.62
N ASP A 44 -20.90 -0.27 -5.63
CA ASP A 44 -21.54 -1.61 -5.65
C ASP A 44 -23.07 -1.53 -5.76
N LEU A 45 -23.66 -0.51 -5.14
CA LEU A 45 -25.11 -0.28 -5.13
C LEU A 45 -25.59 0.67 -6.23
N GLN A 46 -24.71 1.55 -6.73
CA GLN A 46 -25.00 2.45 -7.85
C GLN A 46 -24.79 1.79 -9.21
N GLY A 47 -23.95 0.76 -9.26
CA GLY A 47 -23.44 0.20 -10.50
C GLY A 47 -22.36 1.10 -11.11
N GLY A 48 -21.21 0.52 -11.44
CA GLY A 48 -20.11 1.20 -12.13
C GLY A 48 -18.85 0.34 -12.16
N SER A 49 -17.80 0.79 -12.83
CA SER A 49 -16.54 0.04 -12.97
C SER A 49 -15.46 0.58 -12.04
N TYR A 50 -14.75 -0.32 -11.35
CA TYR A 50 -13.52 -0.01 -10.62
C TYR A 50 -12.31 -0.40 -11.47
N LEU A 51 -11.55 0.58 -11.96
CA LEU A 51 -10.32 0.33 -12.71
C LEU A 51 -9.15 0.26 -11.74
N LEU A 52 -8.64 -0.96 -11.51
CA LEU A 52 -7.39 -1.15 -10.77
C LEU A 52 -6.23 -1.07 -11.76
N LEU A 53 -5.40 -0.04 -11.65
CA LEU A 53 -4.18 0.09 -12.44
C LEU A 53 -3.01 -0.43 -11.62
N GLU A 54 -2.41 -1.52 -12.08
CA GLU A 54 -1.14 -2.03 -11.53
C GLU A 54 0.02 -1.50 -12.37
N VAL A 55 1.07 -1.01 -11.71
CA VAL A 55 2.28 -0.53 -12.37
C VAL A 55 3.32 -1.64 -12.34
N ASP A 56 3.87 -2.00 -13.50
CA ASP A 56 5.00 -2.93 -13.56
C ASP A 56 6.24 -2.31 -12.88
N SER A 57 6.67 -2.93 -11.78
CA SER A 57 7.80 -2.48 -10.97
C SER A 57 9.16 -3.03 -11.44
N SER A 58 9.15 -4.03 -12.33
CA SER A 58 10.34 -4.68 -12.86
C SER A 58 11.38 -3.70 -13.44
N PRO A 59 11.02 -2.74 -14.33
CA PRO A 59 11.99 -1.79 -14.88
C PRO A 59 12.59 -0.86 -13.83
N ILE A 60 11.81 -0.51 -12.79
CA ILE A 60 12.25 0.37 -11.71
C ILE A 60 13.31 -0.33 -10.85
N VAL A 61 13.11 -1.61 -10.56
CA VAL A 61 14.10 -2.42 -9.81
C VAL A 61 15.41 -2.52 -10.60
N LEU A 62 15.34 -2.82 -11.90
CA LEU A 62 16.51 -2.92 -12.76
C LEU A 62 17.28 -1.59 -12.84
N GLN A 63 16.58 -0.46 -13.01
CA GLN A 63 17.20 0.86 -13.03
C GLN A 63 17.93 1.18 -11.72
N LYS A 64 17.31 0.87 -10.57
CA LYS A 64 17.96 1.06 -9.26
C LYS A 64 19.19 0.17 -9.11
N LEU A 65 19.15 -1.08 -9.57
CA LEU A 65 20.31 -1.98 -9.55
C LEU A 65 21.45 -1.47 -10.43
N GLN A 66 21.16 -0.99 -11.64
CA GLN A 66 22.16 -0.42 -12.54
C GLN A 66 22.83 0.83 -11.94
N LYS A 67 22.03 1.71 -11.33
CA LYS A 67 22.57 2.86 -10.60
C LYS A 67 23.47 2.40 -9.46
N LYS A 68 23.00 1.45 -8.64
CA LYS A 68 23.78 0.93 -7.52
C LYS A 68 25.08 0.25 -7.94
N PHE A 69 25.06 -0.45 -9.05
CA PHE A 69 26.22 -1.06 -9.68
C PHE A 69 27.26 -0.03 -10.10
N SER A 70 26.82 1.10 -10.69
CA SER A 70 27.70 2.22 -11.02
C SER A 70 28.29 2.87 -9.76
N ASP A 71 27.46 3.09 -8.74
CA ASP A 71 27.90 3.67 -7.46
C ASP A 71 28.93 2.77 -6.78
N LEU A 72 28.73 1.44 -6.78
CA LEU A 72 29.69 0.47 -6.25
C LEU A 72 31.03 0.51 -7.00
N LYS A 73 31.02 0.55 -8.34
CA LYS A 73 32.25 0.69 -9.13
C LYS A 73 33.00 1.97 -8.81
N LYS A 74 32.28 3.09 -8.67
CA LYS A 74 32.87 4.38 -8.30
C LYS A 74 33.50 4.30 -6.91
N PHE A 75 32.77 3.77 -5.93
CA PHE A 75 33.27 3.58 -4.58
C PHE A 75 34.55 2.73 -4.55
N PHE A 76 34.59 1.60 -5.25
CA PHE A 76 35.78 0.77 -5.28
C PHE A 76 37.00 1.51 -5.82
N ARG A 77 36.81 2.35 -6.85
CA ARG A 77 37.90 3.18 -7.40
C ARG A 77 38.36 4.24 -6.41
N GLU A 78 37.44 4.97 -5.78
CA GLU A 78 37.76 6.02 -4.79
C GLU A 78 38.48 5.45 -3.57
N GLN A 79 38.11 4.25 -3.13
CA GLN A 79 38.74 3.57 -2.00
C GLN A 79 39.95 2.71 -2.40
N ASN A 80 40.40 2.75 -3.66
CA ASN A 80 41.50 1.93 -4.17
C ASN A 80 41.32 0.41 -3.89
N ILE A 81 40.08 -0.07 -3.92
CA ILE A 81 39.72 -1.49 -3.77
C ILE A 81 39.80 -2.15 -5.15
N LYS A 82 40.63 -3.18 -5.27
CA LYS A 82 40.73 -3.97 -6.50
C LYS A 82 39.55 -4.94 -6.58
N PHE A 83 38.76 -4.87 -7.64
CA PHE A 83 37.60 -5.73 -7.90
C PHE A 83 37.68 -6.39 -9.27
N LYS A 84 37.03 -7.55 -9.40
CA LYS A 84 36.90 -8.35 -10.64
C LYS A 84 35.46 -8.86 -10.80
N ASN A 85 35.11 -9.26 -12.02
CA ASN A 85 33.86 -9.98 -12.34
C ASN A 85 32.56 -9.34 -11.80
N ILE A 86 32.48 -8.01 -11.74
CA ILE A 86 31.28 -7.33 -11.26
C ILE A 86 30.13 -7.44 -12.28
N LYS A 87 29.03 -8.09 -11.91
CA LYS A 87 27.86 -8.36 -12.76
C LYS A 87 26.54 -8.20 -12.00
N ILE A 88 25.46 -7.96 -12.74
CA ILE A 88 24.08 -7.96 -12.22
C ILE A 88 23.42 -9.24 -12.71
N GLU A 89 22.86 -10.03 -11.79
CA GLU A 89 22.19 -11.29 -12.09
C GLU A 89 21.08 -11.52 -11.06
N ASN A 90 19.87 -11.90 -11.49
CA ASN A 90 18.72 -12.21 -10.63
C ASN A 90 18.46 -11.16 -9.53
N ASN A 91 18.41 -9.88 -9.90
CA ASN A 91 18.25 -8.74 -9.00
C ASN A 91 19.33 -8.59 -7.91
N LYS A 92 20.51 -9.18 -8.12
CA LYS A 92 21.66 -9.12 -7.21
C LYS A 92 22.88 -8.61 -7.95
N ILE A 93 23.81 -8.04 -7.20
CA ILE A 93 25.12 -7.62 -7.71
C ILE A 93 26.16 -8.58 -7.17
N TYR A 94 26.82 -9.29 -8.07
CA TYR A 94 27.95 -10.17 -7.76
C TYR A 94 29.23 -9.44 -8.12
N PHE A 95 30.26 -9.59 -7.28
CA PHE A 95 31.59 -9.06 -7.53
C PHE A 95 32.61 -9.89 -6.75
N GLU A 96 33.85 -9.88 -7.24
CA GLU A 96 34.99 -10.49 -6.57
C GLU A 96 35.95 -9.38 -6.13
N ILE A 97 36.50 -9.49 -4.92
CA ILE A 97 37.51 -8.57 -4.39
C ILE A 97 38.74 -9.35 -3.96
N ASP A 98 39.90 -8.69 -4.02
CA ASP A 98 41.14 -9.25 -3.50
C ASP A 98 41.09 -9.39 -1.97
N GLU A 99 41.75 -10.41 -1.43
CA GLU A 99 41.69 -10.73 0.01
C GLU A 99 42.26 -9.59 0.86
N ASN A 100 43.30 -8.91 0.36
CA ASN A 100 43.88 -7.72 0.99
C ASN A 100 42.90 -6.54 1.10
N SER A 101 41.87 -6.49 0.25
CA SER A 101 40.86 -5.42 0.25
C SER A 101 39.58 -5.79 1.02
N LYS A 102 39.49 -7.03 1.52
CA LYS A 102 38.29 -7.56 2.19
C LYS A 102 37.96 -6.76 3.45
N ASP A 103 38.93 -6.57 4.34
CA ASP A 103 38.69 -5.87 5.61
C ASP A 103 38.34 -4.39 5.38
N LYS A 104 38.98 -3.76 4.39
CA LYS A 104 38.67 -2.39 3.97
C LYS A 104 37.24 -2.27 3.44
N PHE A 105 36.80 -3.24 2.64
CA PHE A 105 35.42 -3.26 2.15
C PHE A 105 34.43 -3.50 3.28
N VAL A 106 34.65 -4.51 4.12
CA VAL A 106 33.74 -4.87 5.22
C VAL A 106 33.59 -3.71 6.21
N SER A 107 34.68 -3.06 6.59
CA SER A 107 34.63 -1.90 7.49
C SER A 107 33.86 -0.74 6.88
N ALA A 108 34.08 -0.42 5.61
CA ALA A 108 33.34 0.64 4.92
C ALA A 108 31.86 0.30 4.72
N PHE A 109 31.54 -0.97 4.39
CA PHE A 109 30.18 -1.44 4.15
C PHE A 109 29.34 -1.60 5.42
N THR A 110 29.98 -1.74 6.58
CA THR A 110 29.31 -1.88 7.90
C THR A 110 29.41 -0.63 8.78
N ASN A 111 30.00 0.46 8.27
CA ASN A 111 30.05 1.72 9.00
C ASN A 111 28.62 2.24 9.27
N LYS A 112 28.36 2.75 10.47
CA LYS A 112 27.03 3.22 10.91
C LYS A 112 26.77 4.68 10.61
N ASN A 113 27.81 5.51 10.60
CA ASN A 113 27.66 6.98 10.61
C ASN A 113 27.77 7.60 9.22
N ASP A 114 28.54 6.99 8.31
CA ASP A 114 28.76 7.51 6.96
C ASP A 114 28.93 6.37 5.96
N ASN A 115 27.81 5.76 5.56
CA ASN A 115 27.79 4.60 4.69
C ASN A 115 26.98 4.87 3.43
N SER A 116 27.65 5.48 2.46
CA SER A 116 27.08 5.84 1.14
C SER A 116 26.70 4.63 0.28
N ILE A 117 27.23 3.44 0.60
CA ILE A 117 26.90 2.20 -0.11
C ILE A 117 25.73 1.46 0.54
N ASN A 118 25.67 1.39 1.87
CA ASN A 118 24.63 0.65 2.57
C ASN A 118 23.85 1.56 3.51
N ASN A 119 23.10 2.48 2.92
CA ASN A 119 22.21 3.41 3.61
C ASN A 119 21.15 2.71 4.47
N TYR A 120 20.92 1.40 4.25
CA TYR A 120 19.91 0.62 4.97
C TYR A 120 20.49 -0.23 6.09
N PHE A 121 21.81 -0.23 6.30
CA PHE A 121 22.46 -1.04 7.32
C PHE A 121 21.84 -0.84 8.70
N ASN A 122 21.67 0.42 9.13
CA ASN A 122 21.05 0.74 10.42
C ASN A 122 19.58 0.30 10.52
N LYS A 123 18.85 0.26 9.39
CA LYS A 123 17.42 -0.09 9.37
C LYS A 123 17.19 -1.60 9.46
N TYR A 124 18.01 -2.40 8.78
CA TYR A 124 17.81 -3.86 8.73
C TYR A 124 18.65 -4.63 9.75
N LYS A 125 19.71 -4.04 10.32
CA LYS A 125 20.47 -4.65 11.42
C LYS A 125 19.72 -4.62 12.76
N ALA A 126 18.58 -3.92 12.85
CA ALA A 126 17.76 -3.87 14.06
C ALA A 126 17.07 -5.21 14.42
N PHE A 127 17.10 -6.19 13.51
CA PHE A 127 16.44 -7.49 13.68
C PHE A 127 17.40 -8.65 13.94
N GLU A 128 18.71 -8.40 13.97
CA GLU A 128 19.70 -9.36 14.49
C GLU A 128 19.97 -9.01 15.96
N PHE A 129 19.23 -9.68 16.86
CA PHE A 129 19.56 -9.77 18.28
C PHE A 129 20.48 -10.97 18.52
#